data_AF-A0A0P9HRK4-F1
#
_entry.id   AF-A0A0P9HRK4-F1
#
_cell.length_a   1.000
_cell.length_b   1.000
_cell.length_c   1.000
_cell.angle_alpha   90.00
_cell.angle_beta   90.00
_cell.angle_gamma   90.00
#
_symmetry.space_group_name_H-M   'P 1'
#
loop_
_entity.id
_entity.type
_entity.pdbx_description
1 polymer ?
#
loop_
_entity_poly.entity_id
_entity_poly.type
_entity_poly.pdbx_seq_one_letter_code
_entity_poly.pdbx_strand_id
1 'polypeptide(L)'
;MKVRLGMSIFVAATLVFFAVMAIKDYMNGTIGTSSVTSVVVALAICLQFLTWGTDRKAQQDEMGKIIAAKSAKISYHILTVALFAFWIADRIVFVRKDDFGNLSLFLTLCFCLVLYPVVQLFYVRRFK
;
A
#
# COMPACT_ATOMS: atom_id res chain seq x y z
N MET A 1 -16.07 1.09 22.43
CA MET A 1 -17.15 1.29 21.43
C MET A 1 -16.81 2.31 20.35
N LYS A 2 -16.32 3.51 20.70
CA LYS A 2 -15.97 4.59 19.73
C LYS A 2 -14.98 4.17 18.64
N VAL A 3 -13.98 3.35 18.97
CA VAL A 3 -12.96 2.88 18.01
C VAL A 3 -13.52 1.92 16.95
N ARG A 4 -14.48 1.05 17.32
CA ARG A 4 -15.13 0.13 16.37
C ARG A 4 -16.04 0.86 15.39
N LEU A 5 -16.73 1.90 15.86
CA LEU A 5 -17.59 2.75 15.04
C LEU A 5 -16.78 3.62 14.06
N GLY A 6 -15.66 4.19 14.51
CA GLY A 6 -14.75 4.95 13.64
C GLY A 6 -14.13 4.08 12.54
N MET A 7 -13.76 2.85 12.88
CA MET A 7 -13.23 1.88 11.91
C MET A 7 -14.28 1.47 10.87
N SER A 8 -15.53 1.22 11.28
CA SER A 8 -16.61 0.90 10.33
C SER A 8 -16.93 2.07 9.39
N ILE A 9 -16.88 3.31 9.88
CA ILE A 9 -17.10 4.51 9.06
C ILE A 9 -15.95 4.69 8.06
N PHE A 10 -14.70 4.49 8.49
CA PHE A 10 -13.54 4.59 7.60
C PHE A 10 -13.56 3.52 6.50
N VAL A 11 -13.93 2.27 6.85
CA VAL A 11 -14.09 1.18 5.89
C VAL A 11 -15.24 1.47 4.92
N ALA A 12 -16.38 1.94 5.41
CA ALA A 12 -17.50 2.32 4.56
C ALA A 12 -17.13 3.46 3.60
N ALA A 13 -16.41 4.49 4.08
CA ALA A 13 -15.97 5.61 3.26
C ALA A 13 -14.97 5.18 2.17
N THR A 14 -14.03 4.27 2.49
CA THR A 14 -13.12 3.70 1.48
C THR A 14 -13.87 2.86 0.46
N LEU A 15 -14.86 2.07 0.87
CA LEU A 15 -15.71 1.27 -0.03
C LEU A 15 -16.53 2.15 -0.98
N VAL A 16 -17.12 3.24 -0.48
CA VAL A 16 -17.82 4.24 -1.30
C VAL A 16 -16.86 4.91 -2.28
N PHE A 17 -15.64 5.26 -1.84
CA PHE A 17 -14.62 5.83 -2.71
C PHE A 17 -14.24 4.89 -3.85
N PHE A 18 -14.07 3.59 -3.57
CA PHE A 18 -13.85 2.57 -4.59
C PHE A 18 -15.01 2.43 -5.56
N ALA A 19 -16.24 2.45 -5.07
CA ALA A 19 -17.44 2.38 -5.91
C ALA A 19 -17.53 3.58 -6.87
N VAL A 20 -17.25 4.79 -6.40
CA VAL A 20 -17.26 6.00 -7.25
C VAL A 20 -16.19 5.92 -8.34
N MET A 21 -14.99 5.42 -8.02
CA MET A 21 -13.94 5.21 -9.02
C MET A 21 -14.31 4.14 -10.05
N ALA A 22 -14.88 3.02 -9.61
CA ALA A 22 -15.33 1.95 -10.51
C ALA A 22 -16.43 2.43 -11.48
N ILE A 23 -17.37 3.27 -11.01
CA ILE A 23 -18.41 3.87 -11.85
C ILE A 23 -17.78 4.83 -12.88
N LYS A 24 -16.80 5.65 -12.46
CA LYS A 24 -16.07 6.55 -13.37
C LYS A 24 -15.30 5.78 -14.44
N ASP A 25 -14.59 4.73 -14.06
CA ASP A 25 -13.83 3.90 -15.01
C ASP A 25 -14.78 3.16 -15.98
N TYR A 26 -15.95 2.70 -15.50
CA TYR A 26 -16.98 2.10 -16.34
C TYR A 26 -17.53 3.10 -17.37
N MET A 27 -17.78 4.35 -16.97
CA MET A 27 -18.25 5.41 -17.88
C MET A 27 -17.19 5.85 -18.90
N ASN A 28 -15.91 5.86 -18.51
CA ASN A 28 -14.80 6.28 -19.36
C ASN A 28 -14.26 5.14 -20.25
N GLY A 29 -14.71 3.89 -20.07
CA GLY A 29 -14.29 2.73 -20.84
C GLY A 29 -12.80 2.34 -20.71
N THR A 30 -12.05 3.04 -19.86
CA THR A 30 -10.62 2.84 -19.64
C THR A 30 -10.29 3.02 -18.17
N ILE A 31 -9.45 2.14 -17.62
CA ILE A 31 -8.97 2.25 -16.24
C ILE A 31 -7.85 3.29 -16.22
N GLY A 32 -8.11 4.43 -15.59
CA GLY A 32 -7.11 5.47 -15.42
C GLY A 32 -6.00 5.03 -14.46
N THR A 33 -4.76 5.42 -14.74
CA THR A 33 -3.64 5.26 -13.80
C THR A 33 -3.91 5.96 -12.46
N SER A 34 -4.66 7.07 -12.48
CA SER A 34 -5.14 7.78 -11.29
C SER A 34 -6.11 6.96 -10.43
N SER A 35 -6.98 6.16 -11.05
CA SER A 35 -7.88 5.25 -10.34
C SER A 35 -7.07 4.20 -9.59
N VAL A 36 -6.06 3.60 -10.23
CA VAL A 36 -5.18 2.58 -9.62
C VAL A 36 -4.29 3.16 -8.51
N THR A 37 -3.71 4.35 -8.69
CA THR A 37 -2.92 4.97 -7.62
C THR A 37 -3.77 5.32 -6.41
N SER A 38 -4.99 5.82 -6.62
CA SER A 38 -5.91 6.14 -5.53
C SER A 38 -6.26 4.91 -4.68
N VAL A 39 -6.40 3.74 -5.32
CA VAL A 39 -6.63 2.45 -4.64
C VAL A 39 -5.46 2.07 -3.75
N VAL A 40 -4.25 2.17 -4.29
CA VAL A 40 -3.01 1.82 -3.60
C VAL A 40 -2.78 2.72 -2.39
N VAL A 41 -3.03 4.03 -2.53
CA VAL A 41 -2.94 4.99 -1.44
C VAL A 41 -3.99 4.71 -0.37
N ALA A 42 -5.24 4.46 -0.75
CA ALA A 42 -6.30 4.12 0.20
C ALA A 42 -5.98 2.84 0.99
N LEU A 43 -5.42 1.82 0.32
CA LEU A 43 -4.97 0.59 0.96
C LEU A 43 -3.84 0.86 1.96
N ALA A 44 -2.83 1.64 1.57
CA ALA A 44 -1.71 2.00 2.45
C ALA A 44 -2.18 2.73 3.71
N ILE A 45 -3.10 3.69 3.58
CA ILE A 45 -3.69 4.42 4.70
C ILE A 45 -4.49 3.46 5.60
N CYS A 46 -5.30 2.57 5.02
CA CYS A 46 -6.08 1.59 5.77
C CYS A 46 -5.18 0.65 6.60
N LEU A 47 -4.08 0.17 6.01
CA LEU A 47 -3.10 -0.66 6.72
C LEU A 47 -2.38 0.09 7.85
N GLN A 48 -2.02 1.37 7.65
CA GLN A 48 -1.46 2.20 8.72
C GLN A 48 -2.46 2.39 9.86
N PHE A 49 -3.73 2.65 9.52
CA PHE A 49 -4.80 2.80 10.51
C PHE A 49 -5.08 1.49 11.27
N LEU A 50 -4.99 0.33 10.62
CA LEU A 50 -5.09 -0.98 11.29
C LEU A 50 -3.90 -1.25 12.23
N THR A 51 -2.73 -0.71 11.92
CA THR A 51 -1.50 -0.92 12.68
C THR A 51 -1.50 -0.13 13.99
N TRP A 52 -1.86 1.16 13.93
CA TRP A 52 -1.79 2.07 15.08
C TRP A 52 -3.16 2.42 15.69
N GLY A 53 -4.25 2.11 14.99
CA GLY A 53 -5.60 2.51 15.38
C GLY A 53 -5.74 4.02 15.46
N THR A 54 -6.51 4.49 16.45
CA THR A 54 -6.68 5.91 16.76
C THR A 54 -5.63 6.43 17.76
N ASP A 55 -4.69 5.59 18.19
CA ASP A 55 -3.82 5.88 19.34
C ASP A 55 -2.48 6.44 18.88
N ARG A 56 -2.49 7.72 18.49
CA ARG A 56 -1.30 8.43 18.00
C ARG A 56 -0.18 8.51 19.05
N LYS A 57 -0.52 8.37 20.34
CA LYS A 57 0.44 8.33 21.45
C LYS A 57 1.24 7.02 21.46
N ALA A 58 0.62 5.89 21.15
CA ALA A 58 1.31 4.60 21.03
C ALA A 58 2.34 4.59 19.88
N GLN A 59 2.10 5.39 18.83
CA GLN A 59 3.06 5.57 17.74
C GLN A 59 4.27 6.44 18.11
N GLN A 60 4.09 7.42 19.00
CA GLN A 60 5.16 8.34 19.42
C GLN A 60 5.98 7.84 20.62
N ASP A 61 5.50 6.80 21.29
CA ASP A 61 6.20 6.12 22.36
C ASP A 61 7.53 5.51 21.88
N GLU A 62 8.49 5.33 22.78
CA GLU A 62 9.81 4.78 22.44
C GLU A 62 9.69 3.41 21.77
N MET A 63 8.79 2.59 22.28
CA MET A 63 8.51 1.27 21.74
C MET A 63 7.91 1.35 20.32
N GLY A 64 7.04 2.33 20.07
CA GLY A 64 6.47 2.60 18.75
C GLY A 64 7.51 3.04 17.71
N LYS A 65 8.47 3.88 18.12
CA LYS A 65 9.59 4.31 17.27
C LYS A 65 10.53 3.15 16.93
N ILE A 66 10.81 2.26 17.89
CA ILE A 66 11.65 1.08 17.65
C ILE A 66 10.99 0.12 16.66
N ILE A 67 9.68 -0.10 16.79
CA ILE A 67 8.89 -0.91 15.85
C ILE A 67 8.95 -0.31 14.45
N ALA A 68 8.68 0.99 14.31
CA ALA A 68 8.73 1.68 13.02
C ALA A 68 10.12 1.61 12.36
N ALA A 69 11.19 1.80 13.13
CA ALA A 69 12.56 1.74 12.62
C ALA A 69 12.95 0.32 12.16
N LYS A 70 12.58 -0.72 12.94
CA LYS A 70 12.83 -2.11 12.55
C LYS A 70 11.99 -2.55 11.35
N SER A 71 10.70 -2.19 11.32
CA SER A 71 9.85 -2.49 10.17
C SER A 71 10.30 -1.77 8.91
N ALA A 72 10.80 -0.53 9.02
CA ALA A 72 11.40 0.20 7.91
C ALA A 72 12.63 -0.52 7.37
N LYS A 73 13.53 -0.99 8.24
CA LYS A 73 14.74 -1.72 7.82
C LYS A 73 14.41 -3.03 7.09
N ILE A 74 13.43 -3.78 7.60
CA ILE A 74 12.97 -5.04 7.00
C ILE A 74 12.28 -4.76 5.66
N SER A 75 11.37 -3.77 5.63
CA SER A 75 10.69 -3.36 4.40
C SER A 75 11.68 -2.93 3.34
N TYR A 76 12.73 -2.19 3.72
CA TYR A 76 13.77 -1.76 2.79
C TYR A 76 14.47 -2.95 2.15
N HIS A 77 14.88 -3.97 2.92
CA HIS A 77 15.53 -5.15 2.34
C HIS A 77 14.61 -5.93 1.42
N ILE A 78 13.36 -6.15 1.81
CA ILE A 78 12.36 -6.82 0.96
C ILE A 78 12.12 -6.00 -0.30
N LEU A 79 12.05 -4.68 -0.18
CA LEU A 79 11.84 -3.78 -1.29
C LEU A 79 13.00 -3.83 -2.27
N THR A 80 14.25 -3.79 -1.79
CA THR A 80 15.44 -3.88 -2.64
C THR A 80 15.46 -5.18 -3.43
N VAL A 81 15.14 -6.31 -2.80
CA VAL A 81 15.08 -7.62 -3.48
C VAL A 81 13.94 -7.64 -4.50
N ALA A 82 12.77 -7.13 -4.14
CA ALA A 82 11.63 -7.06 -5.05
C ALA A 82 11.92 -6.16 -6.25
N LEU A 83 12.54 -5.00 -6.04
CA LEU A 83 12.92 -4.07 -7.10
C LEU A 83 13.90 -4.73 -8.08
N PHE A 84 14.86 -5.51 -7.55
CA PHE A 84 15.82 -6.24 -8.36
C PHE A 84 15.14 -7.36 -9.17
N ALA A 85 14.19 -8.09 -8.57
CA ALA A 85 13.40 -9.10 -9.25
C ALA A 85 12.50 -8.50 -10.34
N PHE A 86 11.84 -7.37 -10.05
CA PHE A 86 11.05 -6.61 -11.04
C PHE A 86 11.94 -6.15 -12.19
N TRP A 87 13.12 -5.62 -11.91
CA TRP A 87 14.07 -5.19 -12.94
C TRP A 87 14.55 -6.35 -13.84
N ILE A 88 14.78 -7.54 -13.28
CA ILE A 88 15.11 -8.74 -14.06
C ILE A 88 13.92 -9.18 -14.92
N ALA A 89 12.72 -9.26 -14.32
CA ALA A 89 11.50 -9.62 -15.04
C ALA A 89 11.21 -8.64 -16.18
N ASP A 90 11.44 -7.36 -15.92
CA ASP A 90 11.35 -6.27 -16.90
C ASP A 90 12.31 -6.55 -18.06
N ARG A 91 13.61 -6.74 -17.79
CA ARG A 91 14.61 -7.08 -18.82
C ARG A 91 14.28 -8.33 -19.62
N ILE A 92 13.64 -9.34 -19.05
CA ILE A 92 13.29 -10.59 -19.76
C ILE A 92 12.02 -10.42 -20.62
N VAL A 93 11.02 -9.69 -20.13
CA VAL A 93 9.71 -9.53 -20.77
C VAL A 93 9.70 -8.39 -21.79
N PHE A 94 10.32 -7.25 -21.49
CA PHE A 94 10.31 -6.06 -22.36
C PHE A 94 11.24 -6.16 -23.56
N VAL A 95 12.30 -6.98 -23.48
CA VAL A 95 13.14 -7.28 -24.67
C VAL A 95 12.33 -7.97 -25.79
N ARG A 96 11.13 -8.52 -25.49
CA ARG A 96 10.27 -9.21 -26.45
C ARG A 96 9.10 -8.40 -26.99
N LYS A 97 8.73 -7.26 -26.39
CA LYS A 97 7.52 -6.50 -26.75
C LYS A 97 7.71 -5.02 -26.37
N ASP A 98 7.95 -4.17 -27.37
CA ASP A 98 8.19 -2.73 -27.24
C ASP A 98 7.02 -1.89 -26.68
N ASP A 99 5.87 -2.49 -26.35
CA ASP A 99 4.63 -1.73 -26.11
C ASP A 99 4.29 -1.39 -24.65
N PHE A 100 4.92 -2.03 -23.64
CA PHE A 100 4.44 -1.94 -22.25
C PHE A 100 5.34 -1.14 -21.28
N GLY A 101 6.31 -0.37 -21.79
CA GLY A 101 7.47 0.13 -21.03
C GLY A 101 7.21 0.92 -19.73
N ASN A 102 6.06 1.58 -19.59
CA ASN A 102 5.74 2.36 -18.38
C ASN A 102 4.87 1.60 -17.36
N LEU A 103 4.27 0.47 -17.73
CA LEU A 103 3.35 -0.26 -16.86
C LEU A 103 4.10 -0.98 -15.73
N SER A 104 5.27 -1.52 -16.02
CA SER A 104 6.12 -2.22 -15.04
C SER A 104 6.67 -1.27 -13.96
N LEU A 105 7.17 -0.10 -14.36
CA LEU A 105 7.58 0.96 -13.43
C LEU A 105 6.41 1.40 -12.54
N PHE A 106 5.22 1.55 -13.12
CA PHE A 106 4.02 1.91 -12.37
C PHE A 106 3.61 0.84 -11.35
N LEU A 107 3.59 -0.44 -11.74
CA LEU A 107 3.34 -1.58 -10.85
C LEU A 107 4.36 -1.65 -9.71
N THR A 108 5.63 -1.43 -10.04
CA THR A 108 6.72 -1.41 -9.06
C THR A 108 6.54 -0.27 -8.05
N LEU A 109 6.17 0.92 -8.52
CA LEU A 109 5.89 2.06 -7.67
C LEU A 109 4.70 1.80 -6.74
N CYS A 110 3.63 1.18 -7.25
CA CYS A 110 2.49 0.75 -6.43
C CYS A 110 2.93 -0.26 -5.36
N PHE A 111 3.79 -1.21 -5.71
CA PHE A 111 4.31 -2.21 -4.79
C PHE A 111 5.12 -1.58 -3.65
N CYS A 112 5.98 -0.60 -3.96
CA CYS A 112 6.75 0.16 -2.96
C CYS A 112 5.85 0.78 -1.89
N LEU A 113 4.73 1.39 -2.31
CA LEU A 113 3.80 2.08 -1.42
C LEU A 113 3.06 1.14 -0.45
N VAL A 114 2.74 -0.08 -0.90
CA VAL A 114 1.99 -1.06 -0.10
C VAL A 114 2.91 -1.86 0.81
N LEU A 115 4.16 -2.12 0.40
CA LEU A 115 5.05 -3.02 1.14
C LEU A 115 5.33 -2.54 2.57
N TYR A 116 5.67 -1.26 2.73
CA TYR A 116 5.99 -0.68 4.04
C TYR A 116 4.84 -0.85 5.06
N PRO A 117 3.60 -0.40 4.79
CA PRO A 117 2.52 -0.56 5.76
C PRO A 117 2.12 -2.03 5.98
N VAL A 118 2.29 -2.92 5.00
CA VAL A 118 2.07 -4.38 5.18
C VAL A 118 3.07 -4.96 6.18
N VAL A 119 4.37 -4.74 5.97
CA VAL A 119 5.42 -5.26 6.85
C VAL A 119 5.27 -4.70 8.27
N GLN A 120 4.90 -3.42 8.38
CA GLN A 120 4.66 -2.77 9.66
C GLN A 120 3.49 -3.42 10.41
N LEU A 121 2.39 -3.76 9.72
CA LEU A 121 1.26 -4.44 10.32
C LEU A 121 1.62 -5.86 10.82
N PHE A 122 2.38 -6.61 10.03
CA PHE A 122 2.87 -7.94 10.44
C PHE A 122 3.81 -7.86 11.65
N TYR A 123 4.70 -6.87 11.67
CA TYR A 123 5.65 -6.72 12.76
C TYR A 123 4.94 -6.37 14.07
N VAL A 124 4.00 -5.41 14.08
CA VAL A 124 3.23 -5.05 15.29
C VAL A 124 2.43 -6.22 15.84
N ARG A 125 1.82 -7.04 14.98
CA ARG A 125 1.08 -8.25 15.40
C ARG A 125 1.97 -9.31 16.06
N ARG A 126 3.29 -9.26 15.87
CA ARG A 126 4.23 -10.19 16.50
C ARG A 126 4.62 -9.77 17.93
N PHE A 127 4.39 -8.51 18.30
CA PHE A 127 4.70 -7.96 19.63
C PHE A 127 3.47 -7.81 20.54
N LYS A 128 2.26 -8.03 20.01
CA LYS A 128 1.02 -8.17 20.78
C LYS A 128 0.75 -9.63 21.07
#